data_AF-A0A1T4Z6N4-F1
#
_entry.id   AF-A0A1T4Z6N4-F1
#
_cell.length_a   1.000
_cell.length_b   1.000
_cell.length_c   1.000
_cell.angle_alpha   90.00
_cell.angle_beta   90.00
_cell.angle_gamma   90.00
#
_symmetry.space_group_name_H-M   'P 1'
#
loop_
_entity.id
_entity.type
_entity.pdbx_description
1 polymer ?
#
loop_
_entity_poly.entity_id
_entity_poly.type
_entity_poly.pdbx_seq_one_letter_code
_entity_poly.pdbx_strand_id
1 'polypeptide(L)'
;MGLDSDFPVARITDPDDRVPIYFGRRVIGHLGPADAFHSSATNVTCRISRRNGAWYRLWNPGGWDPTATSAYVSTARTFLQNVDAPNPMHDCVGNTDSPGPPWWRDVVVATTIAGSVLAAIAARRFLRERLPRPPIPPPVERPGAGP
;
A
#
# COMPACT_ATOMS: atom_id res chain seq x y z
N MET A 1 8.16 -9.91 -18.89
CA MET A 1 9.37 -9.21 -19.36
C MET A 1 10.58 -9.86 -18.71
N GLY A 2 11.63 -10.15 -19.48
CA GLY A 2 12.86 -10.71 -18.93
C GLY A 2 13.59 -9.70 -18.05
N LEU A 3 14.31 -10.20 -17.05
CA LEU A 3 15.22 -9.37 -16.27
C LEU A 3 16.59 -9.32 -16.96
N ASP A 4 17.18 -8.13 -17.00
CA ASP A 4 18.54 -7.89 -17.48
C ASP A 4 19.51 -7.89 -16.30
N SER A 5 20.60 -8.66 -16.37
CA SER A 5 21.61 -8.74 -15.33
C SER A 5 22.43 -7.47 -15.17
N ASP A 6 22.44 -6.60 -16.19
CA ASP A 6 23.25 -5.40 -16.20
C ASP A 6 22.63 -4.26 -15.37
N PHE A 7 21.38 -4.45 -14.91
CA PHE A 7 20.63 -3.44 -14.17
C PHE A 7 20.13 -3.97 -12.81
N PRO A 8 20.01 -3.09 -11.80
CA PRO A 8 19.32 -3.39 -10.56
C PRO A 8 17.88 -3.79 -10.80
N VAL A 9 17.34 -4.58 -9.86
CA VAL A 9 16.00 -5.16 -9.96
C VAL A 9 15.17 -4.71 -8.77
N ALA A 10 14.03 -4.06 -9.02
CA ALA A 10 13.05 -3.80 -7.99
C ALA A 10 12.10 -4.99 -7.88
N ARG A 11 12.04 -5.61 -6.70
CA ARG A 11 11.15 -6.75 -6.39
C ARG A 11 10.13 -6.35 -5.34
N ILE A 12 8.90 -6.84 -5.46
CA ILE A 12 7.85 -6.64 -4.44
C ILE A 12 8.29 -7.17 -3.08
N THR A 13 8.03 -6.40 -2.02
CA THR A 13 8.40 -6.80 -0.65
C THR A 13 7.45 -7.84 -0.10
N ASP A 14 6.15 -7.68 -0.37
CA ASP A 14 5.10 -8.63 0.00
C ASP A 14 4.75 -9.47 -1.23
N PRO A 15 4.91 -10.81 -1.19
CA PRO A 15 4.70 -11.69 -2.33
C PRO A 15 3.23 -11.78 -2.77
N ASP A 16 2.28 -11.46 -1.91
CA ASP A 16 0.85 -11.46 -2.22
C ASP A 16 0.37 -10.11 -2.75
N ASP A 17 1.24 -9.11 -2.76
CA ASP A 17 0.91 -7.74 -3.07
C ASP A 17 0.87 -7.45 -4.58
N ARG A 18 0.01 -6.51 -4.97
CA ARG A 18 -0.03 -5.95 -6.33
C ARG A 18 0.45 -4.52 -6.31
N VAL A 19 1.69 -4.31 -6.73
CA VAL A 19 2.35 -3.01 -6.68
C VAL A 19 2.12 -2.26 -8.00
N PRO A 20 1.43 -1.11 -7.97
CA PRO A 20 1.14 -0.35 -9.18
C PRO A 20 2.40 0.27 -9.79
N ILE A 21 2.41 0.32 -11.12
CA ILE A 21 3.42 0.98 -11.93
C ILE A 21 2.80 2.22 -12.54
N TYR A 22 3.49 3.35 -12.37
CA TYR A 22 2.98 4.67 -12.70
C TYR A 22 3.70 5.29 -13.89
N PHE A 23 2.94 5.86 -14.82
CA PHE A 23 3.41 6.90 -15.74
C PHE A 23 2.78 8.23 -15.34
N GLY A 24 3.60 9.13 -14.80
CA GLY A 24 3.09 10.29 -14.07
C GLY A 24 2.10 9.84 -12.98
N ARG A 25 0.86 10.31 -13.03
CA ARG A 25 -0.17 9.94 -12.05
C ARG A 25 -1.03 8.73 -12.44
N ARG A 26 -0.85 8.19 -13.65
CA ARG A 26 -1.66 7.09 -14.20
C ARG A 26 -1.01 5.75 -13.89
N VAL A 27 -1.81 4.77 -13.47
CA VAL A 27 -1.37 3.37 -13.39
C VAL A 27 -1.39 2.75 -14.79
N ILE A 28 -0.28 2.17 -15.20
CA ILE A 28 -0.09 1.51 -16.52
C ILE A 28 0.14 0.00 -16.39
N GLY A 29 0.17 -0.52 -15.16
CA GLY A 29 0.46 -1.92 -14.91
C GLY A 29 0.67 -2.19 -13.43
N HIS A 30 0.94 -3.45 -13.12
CA HIS A 30 1.24 -3.90 -11.76
C HIS A 30 2.38 -4.91 -11.79
N LEU A 31 3.27 -4.82 -10.81
CA LEU A 31 3.96 -6.01 -10.32
C LEU A 31 2.98 -6.81 -9.47
N GLY A 32 3.16 -8.11 -9.40
CA GLY A 32 2.29 -8.98 -8.63
C GLY A 32 2.98 -10.27 -8.21
N PRO A 33 2.25 -11.19 -7.57
CA PRO A 33 2.74 -12.53 -7.28
C PRO A 33 3.36 -13.14 -8.55
N ALA A 34 4.46 -13.87 -8.42
CA ALA A 34 5.10 -14.49 -9.57
C ALA A 34 4.21 -15.62 -10.11
N ASP A 35 3.34 -15.28 -11.06
CA ASP A 35 2.39 -16.18 -11.70
C ASP A 35 2.48 -16.06 -13.23
N ALA A 36 1.57 -16.71 -13.97
CA ALA A 36 1.60 -16.72 -15.43
C ALA A 36 1.34 -15.33 -16.06
N PHE A 37 0.82 -14.37 -15.30
CA PHE A 37 0.36 -13.08 -15.79
C PHE A 37 1.13 -11.90 -15.21
N HIS A 38 1.79 -12.07 -14.06
CA HIS A 38 2.50 -11.02 -13.35
C HIS A 38 3.96 -11.40 -13.12
N SER A 39 4.81 -10.38 -13.21
CA SER A 39 6.18 -10.46 -12.71
C SER A 39 6.23 -9.82 -11.33
N SER A 40 6.91 -10.49 -10.39
CA SER A 40 7.18 -9.93 -9.05
C SER A 40 8.35 -8.95 -9.04
N ALA A 41 9.01 -8.77 -10.18
CA ALA A 41 10.19 -7.92 -10.28
C ALA A 41 10.34 -7.26 -11.67
N THR A 42 11.06 -6.14 -11.70
CA THR A 42 11.38 -5.39 -12.93
C THR A 42 12.74 -4.71 -12.82
N ASN A 43 13.44 -4.55 -13.95
CA ASN A 43 14.68 -3.77 -13.97
C ASN A 43 14.41 -2.27 -13.84
N VAL A 44 15.30 -1.63 -13.11
CA VAL A 44 15.24 -0.21 -12.79
C VAL A 44 16.58 0.45 -13.06
N THR A 45 16.55 1.73 -13.42
CA THR A 45 17.75 2.47 -13.84
C THR A 45 18.23 3.45 -12.77
N CYS A 46 17.30 4.14 -12.14
CA CYS A 46 17.63 5.19 -11.18
C CYS A 46 16.48 5.39 -10.17
N ARG A 47 16.79 6.08 -9.08
CA ARG A 47 15.84 6.46 -8.03
C ARG A 47 15.48 7.93 -8.14
N ILE A 48 14.24 8.27 -7.82
CA ILE A 48 13.84 9.66 -7.53
C ILE A 48 13.18 9.76 -6.17
N SER A 49 13.44 10.87 -5.49
CA SER A 49 12.75 11.26 -4.27
C SER A 49 11.78 12.40 -4.55
N ARG A 50 10.55 12.27 -4.08
CA ARG A 50 9.47 13.25 -4.22
C ARG A 50 8.75 13.44 -2.90
N ARG A 51 7.92 14.49 -2.83
CA ARG A 51 7.11 14.77 -1.63
C ARG A 51 6.14 13.64 -1.27
N ASN A 52 5.76 12.81 -2.24
CA ASN A 52 4.88 11.66 -2.06
C ASN A 52 5.63 10.31 -1.99
N GLY A 53 6.92 10.34 -1.68
CA GLY A 53 7.74 9.15 -1.50
C GLY A 53 8.88 9.02 -2.49
N ALA A 54 9.61 7.90 -2.38
CA ALA A 54 10.68 7.54 -3.29
C ALA A 54 10.20 6.49 -4.30
N TRP A 55 10.78 6.56 -5.50
CA TRP A 55 10.37 5.78 -6.65
C TRP A 55 11.58 5.28 -7.43
N TYR A 56 11.52 4.06 -7.94
CA TYR A 56 12.46 3.55 -8.93
C TYR A 56 11.91 3.77 -10.33
N ARG A 57 12.74 4.31 -11.23
CA ARG A 57 12.43 4.44 -12.66
C ARG A 57 12.72 3.11 -13.35
N LEU A 58 11.75 2.60 -14.10
CA LEU A 58 11.90 1.36 -14.86
C LEU A 58 12.87 1.54 -16.03
N TRP A 59 13.61 0.49 -16.34
CA TRP A 59 14.51 0.44 -17.50
C TRP A 59 13.75 0.40 -18.83
N ASN A 60 12.74 -0.46 -18.94
CA ASN A 60 11.94 -0.62 -20.15
C ASN A 60 10.46 -0.23 -19.93
N PRO A 61 10.13 1.08 -19.94
CA PRO A 61 8.75 1.54 -19.80
C PRO A 61 7.88 1.26 -21.03
N GLY A 62 8.50 1.00 -22.19
CA GLY A 62 7.78 0.73 -23.44
C GLY A 62 7.11 -0.65 -23.49
N GLY A 63 7.52 -1.58 -22.62
CA GLY A 63 6.93 -2.92 -22.51
C GLY A 63 5.60 -3.00 -21.75
N TRP A 64 5.05 -1.87 -21.31
CA TRP A 64 3.76 -1.79 -20.62
C TRP A 64 2.63 -1.34 -21.56
N ASP A 65 1.39 -1.67 -21.21
CA ASP A 65 0.18 -1.22 -21.92
C ASP A 65 -0.70 -0.37 -20.99
N PRO A 66 -0.86 0.94 -21.25
CA PRO A 66 -0.36 1.68 -22.42
C PRO A 66 1.15 1.87 -22.38
N THR A 67 1.76 1.94 -23.57
CA THR A 67 3.18 2.26 -23.75
C THR A 67 3.50 3.60 -23.12
N ALA A 68 4.56 3.65 -22.31
CA ALA A 68 4.99 4.85 -21.62
C ALA A 68 6.43 5.23 -21.96
N THR A 69 6.72 6.54 -21.94
CA THR A 69 8.09 7.07 -22.11
C THR A 69 8.88 7.03 -20.80
N SER A 70 8.19 7.00 -19.67
CA SER A 70 8.75 6.76 -18.34
C SER A 70 7.77 5.92 -17.52
N ALA A 71 8.30 5.13 -16.59
CA ALA A 71 7.47 4.35 -15.68
C ALA A 71 8.17 4.22 -14.34
N TYR A 72 7.39 4.14 -13.27
CA TYR A 72 7.88 4.22 -11.90
C TYR A 72 7.19 3.20 -11.00
N VAL A 73 7.96 2.61 -10.09
CA VAL A 73 7.45 1.74 -9.02
C VAL A 73 7.89 2.27 -7.66
N SER A 74 7.05 2.13 -6.64
CA SER A 74 7.32 2.68 -5.31
C SER A 74 8.41 1.91 -4.57
N THR A 75 9.37 2.62 -3.97
CA THR A 75 10.39 1.99 -3.10
C THR A 75 9.82 1.58 -1.75
N ALA A 76 8.63 2.03 -1.37
CA ALA A 76 8.01 1.64 -0.10
C ALA A 76 7.41 0.23 -0.14
N ARG A 77 7.12 -0.28 -1.34
CA ARG A 77 6.52 -1.60 -1.59
C ARG A 77 7.46 -2.54 -2.35
N THR A 78 8.69 -2.10 -2.59
CA THR A 78 9.70 -2.87 -3.29
C THR A 78 11.05 -2.73 -2.61
N PHE A 79 11.89 -3.75 -2.75
CA PHE A 79 13.30 -3.71 -2.36
C PHE A 79 14.18 -3.93 -3.59
N LEU A 80 15.41 -3.45 -3.50
CA LEU A 80 16.38 -3.54 -4.58
C LEU A 80 17.18 -4.85 -4.47
N GLN A 81 17.30 -5.55 -5.59
CA GLN A 81 18.18 -6.69 -5.81
C GLN A 81 19.19 -6.36 -6.90
N ASN A 82 20.24 -7.18 -7.03
CA ASN A 82 21.31 -6.98 -8.00
C ASN A 82 21.93 -5.57 -7.85
N VAL A 83 22.27 -5.20 -6.62
CA VAL A 83 22.78 -3.86 -6.29
C VAL A 83 24.18 -3.62 -6.87
N ASP A 84 24.94 -4.69 -7.08
CA ASP A 84 26.28 -4.70 -7.66
C ASP A 84 26.26 -4.84 -9.20
N ALA A 85 25.11 -4.61 -9.83
CA ALA A 85 24.98 -4.62 -11.28
C ALA A 85 25.97 -3.62 -11.93
N PRO A 86 26.49 -3.92 -13.14
CA PRO A 86 27.34 -3.01 -13.91
C PRO A 86 26.80 -1.58 -14.02
N ASN A 87 25.48 -1.41 -14.08
CA ASN A 87 24.83 -0.11 -14.03
C ASN A 87 24.18 0.12 -12.65
N PRO A 88 24.94 0.50 -11.61
CA PRO A 88 24.43 0.56 -10.25
C PRO A 88 23.32 1.61 -10.10
N MET A 89 22.50 1.41 -9.07
CA MET A 89 21.43 2.34 -8.72
C MET A 89 22.02 3.70 -8.35
N HIS A 90 21.49 4.75 -8.98
CA HIS A 90 21.88 6.15 -8.77
C HIS A 90 20.63 7.05 -8.80
N ASP A 91 20.77 8.31 -8.39
CA ASP A 91 19.67 9.27 -8.50
C ASP A 91 19.46 9.71 -9.95
N CYS A 92 18.20 9.81 -10.40
CA CYS A 92 17.92 10.21 -11.77
C CYS A 92 18.32 11.67 -12.03
N VAL A 93 19.15 11.89 -13.05
CA VAL A 93 19.53 13.24 -13.50
C VAL A 93 18.37 13.89 -14.25
N GLY A 94 18.07 15.16 -13.95
CA GLY A 94 17.17 16.00 -14.76
C GLY A 94 15.70 15.55 -14.81
N ASN A 95 15.13 15.10 -13.69
CA ASN A 95 13.78 14.54 -13.66
C ASN A 95 12.76 15.48 -12.98
N THR A 96 11.65 15.81 -13.67
CA THR A 96 10.48 16.57 -13.16
C THR A 96 9.23 15.71 -12.90
N ASP A 97 9.28 14.42 -13.20
CA ASP A 97 8.16 13.49 -13.05
C ASP A 97 7.74 13.38 -11.58
N SER A 98 6.44 13.28 -11.36
CA SER A 98 5.84 13.12 -10.03
C SER A 98 4.95 11.87 -10.02
N PRO A 99 5.56 10.67 -9.97
CA PRO A 99 4.81 9.42 -10.02
C PRO A 99 3.92 9.22 -8.81
N GLY A 100 2.80 8.52 -9.02
CA GLY A 100 1.91 8.11 -7.93
C GLY A 100 0.89 9.18 -7.51
N PRO A 101 0.11 8.87 -6.45
CA PRO A 101 -0.91 9.77 -5.96
C PRO A 101 -0.31 11.03 -5.32
N PRO A 102 -1.04 12.16 -5.30
CA PRO A 102 -0.61 13.34 -4.57
C PRO A 102 -0.47 13.07 -3.06
N TRP A 103 0.50 13.72 -2.42
CA TRP A 103 0.80 13.60 -0.98
C TRP A 103 -0.41 13.86 -0.05
N TRP A 104 -1.41 14.64 -0.50
CA TRP A 104 -2.61 14.92 0.30
C TRP A 104 -3.58 13.73 0.40
N ARG A 105 -3.49 12.73 -0.48
CA ARG A 105 -4.34 11.53 -0.38
C ARG A 105 -4.02 10.72 0.87
N ASP A 106 -2.76 10.66 1.28
CA ASP A 106 -2.35 9.94 2.50
C ASP A 106 -2.88 10.62 3.77
N VAL A 107 -2.96 11.96 3.77
CA VAL A 107 -3.54 12.75 4.87
C VAL A 107 -5.04 12.46 5.03
N VAL A 108 -5.78 12.39 3.91
CA VAL A 108 -7.23 12.13 3.94
C VAL A 108 -7.54 10.75 4.52
N VAL A 109 -6.80 9.71 4.13
CA VAL A 109 -7.00 8.34 4.65
C VAL A 109 -6.70 8.24 6.15
N ALA A 110 -5.67 8.92 6.64
CA ALA A 110 -5.37 8.95 8.08
C ALA A 110 -6.47 9.64 8.90
N THR A 111 -7.07 10.72 8.38
CA THR A 111 -8.13 11.46 9.09
C THR A 111 -9.46 10.71 9.19
N THR A 112 -9.85 9.93 8.17
CA THR A 112 -11.12 9.16 8.20
C THR A 112 -11.08 7.98 9.17
N ILE A 113 -9.92 7.32 9.33
CA ILE A 113 -9.76 6.24 10.30
C ILE A 113 -9.82 6.78 11.74
N ALA A 114 -9.20 7.93 12.02
CA ALA A 114 -9.25 8.54 13.34
C ALA A 114 -10.66 9.04 13.72
N GLY A 115 -11.38 9.64 12.76
CA GLY A 115 -12.73 10.16 13.01
C GLY A 115 -13.78 9.08 13.29
N SER A 116 -13.67 7.91 12.63
CA SER A 116 -14.62 6.80 12.80
C SER A 116 -14.50 6.10 14.16
N VAL A 117 -13.30 5.98 14.72
CA VAL A 117 -13.08 5.42 16.07
C VAL A 117 -13.68 6.33 17.15
N LEU A 118 -13.50 7.66 17.03
CA LEU A 118 -14.06 8.62 17.98
C LEU A 118 -15.59 8.66 17.92
N ALA A 119 -16.19 8.61 16.72
CA ALA A 119 -17.64 8.55 16.55
C ALA A 119 -18.25 7.26 17.14
N ALA A 120 -17.60 6.11 16.96
CA ALA A 120 -18.07 4.85 17.55
C ALA A 120 -18.01 4.83 19.08
N ILE A 121 -16.97 5.45 19.68
CA ILE A 121 -16.85 5.58 21.14
C ILE A 121 -17.91 6.53 21.71
N ALA A 122 -18.14 7.67 21.05
CA ALA A 122 -19.17 8.64 21.44
C ALA A 122 -20.58 8.02 21.34
N ALA A 123 -20.88 7.30 20.26
CA ALA A 123 -22.15 6.61 20.08
C ALA A 123 -22.39 5.52 21.15
N ARG A 124 -21.35 4.73 21.49
CA ARG A 124 -21.45 3.71 22.56
C ARG A 124 -21.69 4.33 23.94
N ARG A 125 -21.09 5.48 24.24
CA ARG A 125 -21.28 6.18 25.51
C ARG A 125 -22.69 6.75 25.61
N PHE A 126 -23.18 7.37 24.56
CA PHE A 126 -24.54 7.90 24.48
C PHE A 126 -25.62 6.80 24.58
N LEU A 127 -25.41 5.66 23.93
CA LEU A 127 -26.31 4.50 24.04
C LEU A 127 -26.30 3.88 25.45
N ARG A 128 -25.15 3.83 26.12
CA ARG A 128 -25.06 3.36 27.51
C ARG A 128 -25.74 4.28 28.51
N GLU A 129 -25.74 5.59 28.27
CA GLU A 129 -26.38 6.57 29.17
C GLU A 129 -27.90 6.65 28.97
N ARG A 130 -28.42 6.26 27.81
CA ARG A 130 -29.87 6.29 27.52
C ARG A 130 -30.61 4.96 27.68
N LEU A 131 -29.92 3.83 27.77
CA LEU A 131 -30.57 2.53 27.97
C LEU A 131 -30.80 2.28 29.47
N PRO A 132 -32.04 1.93 29.90
CA PRO A 132 -32.29 1.50 31.28
C PRO A 132 -31.43 0.27 31.59
N ARG A 133 -30.84 0.23 32.79
CA ARG A 133 -30.14 -0.98 33.24
C ARG A 133 -31.12 -2.17 33.23
N PRO A 134 -30.69 -3.38 32.83
CA PRO A 134 -31.53 -4.56 32.93
C PRO A 134 -32.01 -4.74 34.38
N PRO A 135 -33.30 -5.07 34.60
CA PRO A 135 -33.79 -5.35 35.94
C PRO A 135 -33.06 -6.56 36.53
N ILE A 136 -32.66 -6.44 37.80
CA ILE A 136 -32.05 -7.53 38.57
C ILE A 136 -33.10 -8.64 38.70
N PRO A 137 -32.81 -9.89 38.31
CA PRO A 137 -33.76 -10.98 38.50
C PRO A 137 -34.02 -11.20 39.99
N PRO A 138 -35.26 -11.46 40.41
CA PRO A 138 -35.59 -11.69 41.81
C PRO A 138 -34.88 -12.96 42.33
N PRO A 139 -34.61 -13.05 43.64
CA PRO A 139 -34.05 -14.26 44.24
C PRO A 139 -34.97 -15.46 43.98
N VAL A 140 -34.39 -16.56 43.50
CA VAL A 140 -35.11 -17.82 43.31
C VAL A 140 -35.46 -18.39 44.69
N GLU A 141 -36.72 -18.26 45.08
CA GLU A 141 -37.27 -18.89 46.27
C GLU A 141 -37.44 -20.40 45.97
N ARG A 142 -36.62 -21.24 46.59
CA ARG A 142 -36.71 -22.70 46.45
C ARG A 142 -37.98 -23.20 47.14
N PRO A 143 -38.88 -23.94 46.47
CA PRO A 143 -40.06 -24.50 47.11
C PRO A 143 -39.68 -25.67 48.04
N GLY A 144 -40.06 -25.53 49.30
CA GLY A 144 -40.52 -26.61 50.19
C GLY A 144 -39.68 -27.88 50.29
N ALA A 145 -38.81 -27.94 51.30
CA ALA A 145 -38.64 -29.19 52.05
C ALA A 145 -39.68 -29.17 53.17
N GLY A 146 -40.85 -29.77 52.90
CA GLY A 146 -41.78 -30.21 53.93
C GLY A 146 -41.26 -31.48 54.63
N PRO A 147 -41.87 -31.84 55.77
CA PRO A 147 -41.28 -32.50 56.93
C PRO A 147 -40.71 -33.91 56.72
#